data_AF-A0A2W4Z8T0-F1
#
_entry.id   AF-A0A2W4Z8T0-F1
#
_cell.length_a   1.000
_cell.length_b   1.000
_cell.length_c   1.000
_cell.angle_alpha   90.00
_cell.angle_beta   90.00
_cell.angle_gamma   90.00
#
_symmetry.space_group_name_H-M   'P 1'
#
loop_
_entity.id
_entity.type
_entity.pdbx_description
1 polymer ?
#
loop_
_entity_poly.entity_id
_entity_poly.type
_entity_poly.pdbx_seq_one_letter_code
_entity_poly.pdbx_strand_id
1 'polypeptide(L)'
;MKTSTFACIMIAAVSYFGISVAVANAQTIARTPPPAASGRLVARTIDLIPIPSRIAHGVVSVRNIGTSASLPSVVTVNCHRPNQEGGCADIPAAYLAQYTDAAYPNRLVVQVPAIQPGHVYNHTLPWFAGAGWTSGQTYEFDFVADAGAANNESNEANNTGSHSWVAP
;
A
#
# COMPACT_ATOMS: atom_id res chain seq x y z
N MET A 1 18.96 21.30 61.91
CA MET A 1 18.90 22.76 62.12
C MET A 1 18.44 23.38 60.81
N LYS A 2 17.44 24.26 60.72
CA LYS A 2 16.54 24.89 61.71
C LYS A 2 15.09 24.42 61.39
N THR A 3 14.10 24.23 62.29
CA THR A 3 13.36 25.20 63.15
C THR A 3 12.93 26.47 62.42
N SER A 4 11.71 27.03 62.60
CA SER A 4 10.57 26.76 63.51
C SER A 4 9.24 26.98 62.70
N THR A 5 7.98 26.98 63.18
CA THR A 5 7.35 27.14 64.52
C THR A 5 5.97 26.43 64.57
N PHE A 6 5.40 26.27 65.77
CA PHE A 6 3.99 25.85 66.01
C PHE A 6 2.98 27.01 65.88
N ALA A 7 1.70 26.68 65.65
CA ALA A 7 0.55 27.36 66.28
C ALA A 7 -0.68 26.44 66.33
N CYS A 8 -1.34 26.34 67.49
CA CYS A 8 -2.63 25.67 67.67
C CYS A 8 -3.77 26.71 67.72
N ILE A 9 -5.03 26.28 67.53
CA ILE A 9 -6.22 26.57 68.40
C ILE A 9 -7.53 26.30 67.63
N MET A 10 -8.45 25.55 68.28
CA MET A 10 -9.95 25.61 68.36
C MET A 10 -10.75 26.15 67.14
N ILE A 11 -11.99 25.74 66.86
CA ILE A 11 -13.18 25.54 67.72
C ILE A 11 -14.12 24.51 67.06
N ALA A 12 -14.87 23.73 67.85
CA ALA A 12 -16.01 22.95 67.36
C ALA A 12 -17.33 23.75 67.45
N ALA A 13 -18.11 23.78 66.38
CA ALA A 13 -19.47 24.34 66.35
C ALA A 13 -20.38 23.49 65.46
N VAL A 14 -21.27 22.70 66.07
CA VAL A 14 -22.24 21.88 65.35
C VAL A 14 -23.53 22.67 65.17
N SER A 15 -23.73 23.22 63.97
CA SER A 15 -24.94 23.98 63.61
C SER A 15 -25.89 23.10 62.81
N TYR A 16 -26.93 22.55 63.46
CA TYR A 16 -28.03 21.88 62.78
C TYR A 16 -28.84 22.88 61.95
N PHE A 17 -28.75 22.80 60.63
CA PHE A 17 -29.69 23.45 59.71
C PHE A 17 -30.53 22.38 59.01
N GLY A 18 -31.84 22.39 59.24
CA GLY A 18 -32.77 21.47 58.58
C GLY A 18 -32.94 21.81 57.11
N ILE A 19 -32.43 20.96 56.23
CA ILE A 19 -32.55 21.14 54.77
C ILE A 19 -33.90 20.58 54.31
N SER A 20 -34.88 21.46 54.15
CA SER A 20 -36.14 21.13 53.46
C SER A 20 -35.87 20.90 51.96
N VAL A 21 -35.64 19.65 51.58
CA VAL A 21 -35.44 19.26 50.17
C VAL A 21 -36.75 19.38 49.39
N ALA A 22 -36.94 20.54 48.76
CA ALA A 22 -37.93 20.70 47.70
C ALA A 22 -37.55 19.79 46.52
N VAL A 23 -38.38 18.78 46.24
CA VAL A 23 -38.21 17.90 45.08
C VAL A 23 -38.48 18.67 43.79
N ALA A 24 -37.43 19.26 43.22
CA ALA A 24 -37.46 19.82 41.89
C ALA A 24 -37.69 18.69 40.87
N ASN A 25 -38.89 18.65 40.28
CA ASN A 25 -39.19 17.75 39.17
C ASN A 25 -38.30 18.10 37.98
N ALA A 26 -37.20 17.36 37.83
CA ALA A 26 -36.32 17.46 36.68
C ALA A 26 -37.09 17.02 35.43
N GLN A 27 -37.61 17.97 34.67
CA GLN A 27 -38.20 17.70 33.37
C GLN A 27 -37.08 17.25 32.42
N THR A 28 -36.94 15.92 32.28
CA THR A 28 -36.02 15.31 31.34
C THR A 28 -36.43 15.70 29.91
N ILE A 29 -35.81 16.74 29.36
CA ILE A 29 -36.02 17.15 27.97
C ILE A 29 -35.59 15.98 27.09
N ALA A 30 -36.57 15.25 26.56
CA ALA A 30 -36.38 14.11 25.69
C ALA A 30 -35.77 14.59 24.37
N ARG A 31 -34.43 14.64 24.32
CA ARG A 31 -33.70 14.93 23.08
C ARG A 31 -34.05 13.86 22.06
N THR A 32 -34.59 14.28 20.92
CA THR A 32 -34.77 13.42 19.76
C THR A 32 -33.44 12.72 19.45
N PRO A 33 -33.42 11.38 19.25
CA PRO A 33 -32.20 10.72 18.83
C PRO A 33 -31.66 11.38 17.56
N PRO A 34 -30.34 11.65 17.45
CA PRO A 34 -29.78 12.16 16.20
C PRO A 34 -30.06 11.13 15.09
N PRO A 35 -30.39 11.57 13.86
CA PRO A 35 -30.66 10.66 12.76
C PRO A 35 -29.45 9.75 12.54
N ALA A 36 -29.70 8.44 12.43
CA ALA A 36 -28.64 7.47 12.28
C ALA A 36 -27.83 7.76 11.00
N ALA A 37 -26.56 8.13 11.18
CA ALA A 37 -25.66 8.47 10.09
C ALA A 37 -25.21 7.20 9.35
N SER A 38 -26.09 6.66 8.50
CA SER A 38 -25.87 5.46 7.68
C SER A 38 -24.93 5.72 6.50
N GLY A 39 -23.76 6.28 6.79
CA GLY A 39 -22.70 6.63 5.84
C GLY A 39 -21.33 6.30 6.41
N ARG A 40 -20.92 5.01 6.33
CA ARG A 40 -19.52 4.63 6.58
C ARG A 40 -18.65 5.29 5.51
N LEU A 41 -17.85 6.28 5.89
CA LEU A 41 -16.81 6.82 5.03
C LEU A 41 -15.80 5.70 4.72
N VAL A 42 -15.80 5.23 3.48
CA VAL A 42 -14.79 4.30 2.96
C VAL A 42 -13.74 5.15 2.26
N ALA A 43 -12.51 5.10 2.76
CA ALA A 43 -11.38 5.74 2.10
C ALA A 43 -11.21 5.16 0.68
N ARG A 44 -11.05 6.05 -0.29
CA ARG A 44 -10.85 5.74 -1.71
C ARG A 44 -9.34 5.79 -2.00
N THR A 45 -8.69 4.63 -2.05
CA THR A 45 -7.24 4.51 -2.29
C THR A 45 -6.93 3.57 -3.46
N ILE A 46 -5.75 3.73 -4.04
CA ILE A 46 -5.16 2.85 -5.06
C ILE A 46 -4.05 2.05 -4.37
N ASP A 47 -3.82 0.80 -4.78
CA ASP A 47 -2.83 -0.09 -4.15
C ASP A 47 -2.40 -1.21 -5.15
N LEU A 48 -1.23 -1.09 -5.77
CA LEU A 48 -0.80 -1.79 -7.00
C LEU A 48 0.30 -2.85 -6.78
N ILE A 49 -0.08 -3.98 -6.19
CA ILE A 49 0.86 -5.08 -5.92
C ILE A 49 1.24 -5.83 -7.22
N PRO A 50 2.54 -5.96 -7.57
CA PRO A 50 2.98 -6.80 -8.68
C PRO A 50 2.78 -8.30 -8.37
N ILE A 51 2.76 -9.16 -9.39
CA ILE A 51 2.70 -10.63 -9.23
C ILE A 51 3.94 -11.28 -9.89
N PRO A 52 5.13 -11.20 -9.27
CA PRO A 52 6.40 -11.60 -9.87
C PRO A 52 6.44 -13.03 -10.42
N SER A 53 5.79 -13.98 -9.74
CA SER A 53 5.80 -15.41 -10.10
C SER A 53 5.20 -15.74 -11.47
N ARG A 54 4.48 -14.80 -12.10
CA ARG A 54 3.93 -14.98 -13.46
C ARG A 54 4.98 -14.84 -14.57
N ILE A 55 6.17 -14.33 -14.25
CA ILE A 55 7.28 -14.25 -15.21
C ILE A 55 7.78 -15.63 -15.65
N ALA A 56 7.57 -16.69 -14.85
CA ALA A 56 7.83 -18.07 -15.23
C ALA A 56 7.00 -18.55 -16.45
N HIS A 57 6.01 -17.77 -16.87
CA HIS A 57 5.22 -17.98 -18.10
C HIS A 57 5.38 -16.82 -19.11
N GLY A 58 6.37 -15.95 -18.92
CA GLY A 58 6.57 -14.75 -19.74
C GLY A 58 5.48 -13.68 -19.56
N VAL A 59 4.84 -13.61 -18.38
CA VAL A 59 3.75 -12.66 -18.13
C VAL A 59 4.10 -11.71 -16.99
N VAL A 60 4.16 -10.41 -17.29
CA VAL A 60 4.17 -9.34 -16.27
C VAL A 60 2.73 -9.13 -15.78
N SER A 61 2.53 -8.90 -14.49
CA SER A 61 1.18 -8.74 -13.92
C SER A 61 1.17 -7.84 -12.69
N VAL A 62 0.10 -7.06 -12.54
CA VAL A 62 -0.18 -6.17 -11.39
C VAL A 62 -1.63 -6.32 -10.98
N ARG A 63 -1.89 -6.35 -9.68
CA ARG A 63 -3.23 -6.34 -9.09
C ARG A 63 -3.48 -5.01 -8.39
N ASN A 64 -4.62 -4.39 -8.66
CA ASN A 64 -5.12 -3.33 -7.79
C ASN A 64 -5.89 -3.97 -6.62
N ILE A 65 -5.37 -3.87 -5.39
CA ILE A 65 -6.09 -4.31 -4.17
C ILE A 65 -6.79 -3.14 -3.45
N GLY A 66 -6.64 -1.92 -3.95
CA GLY A 66 -7.28 -0.72 -3.42
C GLY A 66 -8.79 -0.65 -3.66
N THR A 67 -9.39 0.45 -3.22
CA THR A 67 -10.85 0.72 -3.32
C THR A 67 -11.24 1.66 -4.46
N SER A 68 -10.27 2.18 -5.20
CA SER A 68 -10.42 3.04 -6.38
C SER A 68 -9.65 2.48 -7.57
N ALA A 69 -10.11 2.77 -8.79
CA ALA A 69 -9.38 2.44 -10.00
C ALA A 69 -8.06 3.23 -10.06
N SER A 70 -6.99 2.59 -10.55
CA SER A 70 -5.71 3.26 -10.77
C SER A 70 -5.77 4.20 -11.98
N LEU A 71 -4.82 5.11 -12.06
CA LEU A 71 -4.44 5.76 -13.31
C LEU A 71 -3.58 4.79 -14.16
N PRO A 72 -3.40 5.06 -15.47
CA PRO A 72 -2.37 4.39 -16.26
C PRO A 72 -0.97 4.66 -15.70
N SER A 73 -0.10 3.66 -15.74
CA SER A 73 1.24 3.72 -15.14
C SER A 73 2.23 2.78 -15.85
N VAL A 74 3.42 2.62 -15.27
CA VAL A 74 4.47 1.71 -15.76
C VAL A 74 4.88 0.72 -14.70
N VAL A 75 5.13 -0.52 -15.14
CA VAL A 75 5.92 -1.50 -14.39
C VAL A 75 7.33 -1.50 -14.97
N THR A 76 8.34 -1.48 -14.11
CA THR A 76 9.69 -1.88 -14.51
C THR A 76 10.03 -3.26 -13.99
N VAL A 77 10.79 -4.02 -14.77
CA VAL A 77 11.39 -5.28 -14.37
C VAL A 77 12.91 -5.17 -14.52
N ASN A 78 13.63 -5.29 -13.41
CA ASN A 78 15.05 -5.58 -13.40
C ASN A 78 15.22 -7.09 -13.62
N CYS A 79 16.14 -7.51 -14.48
CA CYS A 79 16.44 -8.93 -14.71
C CYS A 79 17.93 -9.15 -14.62
N HIS A 80 18.35 -10.06 -13.74
CA HIS A 80 19.75 -10.39 -13.56
C HIS A 80 19.96 -11.85 -13.15
N ARG A 81 21.22 -12.25 -12.98
CA ARG A 81 21.59 -13.51 -12.32
C ARG A 81 21.96 -13.27 -10.85
N PRO A 82 21.83 -14.27 -9.97
CA PRO A 82 22.21 -14.13 -8.56
C PRO A 82 23.63 -13.59 -8.38
N ASN A 83 23.76 -12.52 -7.59
CA ASN A 83 25.02 -11.81 -7.31
C ASN A 83 25.70 -11.16 -8.53
N GLN A 84 24.94 -10.81 -9.58
CA GLN A 84 25.43 -10.13 -10.78
C GLN A 84 24.47 -9.02 -11.21
N GLU A 85 24.96 -8.01 -11.93
CA GLU A 85 24.10 -7.10 -12.70
C GLU A 85 23.87 -7.70 -14.10
N GLY A 86 22.61 -7.76 -14.54
CA GLY A 86 22.24 -8.32 -15.84
C GLY A 86 22.59 -9.81 -16.02
N GLY A 87 22.89 -10.19 -17.27
CA GLY A 87 23.14 -11.58 -17.67
C GLY A 87 21.89 -12.40 -18.03
N CYS A 88 20.72 -11.76 -18.10
CA CYS A 88 19.49 -12.32 -18.68
C CYS A 88 19.57 -12.41 -20.22
N ALA A 89 18.60 -13.09 -20.84
CA ALA A 89 18.49 -13.14 -22.29
C ALA A 89 18.07 -11.78 -22.89
N ASP A 90 18.69 -11.39 -24.00
CA ASP A 90 18.39 -10.13 -24.70
C ASP A 90 16.97 -10.08 -25.26
N ILE A 91 16.34 -8.90 -25.20
CA ILE A 91 15.08 -8.64 -25.90
C ILE A 91 15.36 -8.57 -27.41
N PRO A 92 14.72 -9.40 -28.25
CA PRO A 92 14.96 -9.37 -29.69
C PRO A 92 14.63 -7.98 -30.28
N ALA A 93 15.47 -7.49 -31.20
CA ALA A 93 15.42 -6.11 -31.71
C ALA A 93 14.04 -5.67 -32.24
N ALA A 94 13.23 -6.58 -32.77
CA ALA A 94 11.87 -6.32 -33.23
C ALA A 94 10.89 -5.88 -32.11
N TYR A 95 11.19 -6.19 -30.85
CA TYR A 95 10.40 -5.84 -29.67
C TYR A 95 11.06 -4.78 -28.80
N LEU A 96 12.37 -4.54 -28.94
CA LEU A 96 13.16 -3.69 -28.03
C LEU A 96 12.50 -2.32 -27.80
N ALA A 97 12.10 -1.63 -28.87
CA ALA A 97 11.47 -0.30 -28.80
C ALA A 97 10.09 -0.25 -28.11
N GLN A 98 9.43 -1.39 -27.90
CA GLN A 98 8.20 -1.48 -27.09
C GLN A 98 8.50 -1.54 -25.58
N TYR A 99 9.70 -1.99 -25.22
CA TYR A 99 10.07 -2.43 -23.87
C TYR A 99 11.21 -1.64 -23.22
N THR A 100 11.78 -0.65 -23.92
CA THR A 100 12.80 0.28 -23.42
C THR A 100 12.24 1.68 -23.23
N ASP A 101 12.58 2.34 -22.12
CA ASP A 101 12.33 3.76 -21.89
C ASP A 101 13.62 4.42 -21.38
N ALA A 102 13.91 5.64 -21.84
CA ALA A 102 15.07 6.41 -21.39
C ALA A 102 14.97 6.87 -19.93
N ALA A 103 13.76 6.93 -19.35
CA ALA A 103 13.55 7.19 -17.93
C ALA A 103 13.91 5.99 -17.03
N TYR A 104 13.93 4.77 -17.59
CA TYR A 104 14.18 3.53 -16.85
C TYR A 104 15.31 2.72 -17.51
N PRO A 105 16.55 3.24 -17.54
CA PRO A 105 17.68 2.57 -18.17
C PRO A 105 17.93 1.19 -17.56
N ASN A 106 18.36 0.25 -18.42
CA ASN A 106 18.65 -1.14 -18.08
C ASN A 106 17.46 -1.93 -17.49
N ARG A 107 16.22 -1.49 -17.72
CA ARG A 107 15.00 -2.17 -17.26
C ARG A 107 14.06 -2.50 -18.42
N LEU A 108 13.36 -3.62 -18.30
CA LEU A 108 12.19 -3.96 -19.11
C LEU A 108 11.01 -3.10 -18.61
N VAL A 109 10.42 -2.30 -19.49
CA VAL A 109 9.30 -1.40 -19.16
C VAL A 109 8.01 -1.93 -19.78
N VAL A 110 6.96 -2.05 -18.97
CA VAL A 110 5.61 -2.45 -19.40
C VAL A 110 4.63 -1.33 -19.06
N GLN A 111 3.96 -0.80 -20.08
CA GLN A 111 2.86 0.15 -19.94
C GLN A 111 1.63 -0.57 -19.36
N VAL A 112 1.02 0.01 -18.33
CA VAL A 112 -0.12 -0.55 -17.59
C VAL A 112 -1.33 0.40 -17.72
N PRO A 113 -2.48 -0.08 -18.24
CA PRO A 113 -3.71 0.72 -18.27
C PRO A 113 -4.36 0.78 -16.87
N ALA A 114 -5.26 1.74 -16.67
CA ALA A 114 -6.06 1.90 -15.45
C ALA A 114 -6.71 0.57 -14.99
N ILE A 115 -6.32 0.07 -13.81
CA ILE A 115 -6.80 -1.20 -13.24
C ILE A 115 -7.94 -0.93 -12.26
N GLN A 116 -9.08 -1.60 -12.44
CA GLN A 116 -10.22 -1.51 -11.51
C GLN A 116 -9.95 -2.24 -10.18
N PRO A 117 -10.59 -1.84 -9.06
CA PRO A 117 -10.47 -2.51 -7.76
C PRO A 117 -10.66 -4.02 -7.82
N GLY A 118 -9.71 -4.79 -7.29
CA GLY A 118 -9.71 -6.25 -7.28
C GLY A 118 -9.30 -6.93 -8.60
N HIS A 119 -9.12 -6.18 -9.70
CA HIS A 119 -8.71 -6.73 -10.99
C HIS A 119 -7.19 -6.88 -11.10
N VAL A 120 -6.77 -7.72 -12.06
CA VAL A 120 -5.36 -7.98 -12.40
C VAL A 120 -5.12 -7.66 -13.87
N TYR A 121 -4.21 -6.73 -14.16
CA TYR A 121 -3.68 -6.54 -15.52
C TYR A 121 -2.60 -7.58 -15.80
N ASN A 122 -2.58 -8.10 -17.02
CA ASN A 122 -1.63 -9.12 -17.48
C ASN A 122 -1.04 -8.69 -18.82
N HIS A 123 0.28 -8.69 -18.92
CA HIS A 123 1.00 -8.38 -20.14
C HIS A 123 1.91 -9.55 -20.51
N THR A 124 1.57 -10.26 -21.58
CA THR A 124 2.40 -11.34 -22.12
C THR A 124 3.55 -10.74 -22.92
N LEU A 125 4.78 -11.15 -22.61
CA LEU A 125 6.00 -10.81 -23.33
C LEU A 125 6.15 -11.81 -24.50
N PRO A 126 5.86 -11.41 -25.76
CA PRO A 126 5.74 -12.35 -26.89
C PRO A 126 7.07 -13.03 -27.26
N TRP A 127 8.20 -12.44 -26.83
CA TRP A 127 9.54 -12.95 -27.04
C TRP A 127 10.04 -13.89 -25.95
N PHE A 128 9.43 -13.91 -24.75
CA PHE A 128 10.04 -14.52 -23.56
C PHE A 128 10.32 -16.01 -23.71
N ALA A 129 9.38 -16.77 -24.29
CA ALA A 129 9.52 -18.21 -24.53
C ALA A 129 10.49 -18.56 -25.70
N GLY A 130 10.87 -17.57 -26.51
CA GLY A 130 11.82 -17.72 -27.62
C GLY A 130 13.17 -17.01 -27.37
N ALA A 131 13.38 -16.43 -26.20
CA ALA A 131 14.63 -15.79 -25.83
C ALA A 131 15.69 -16.83 -25.44
N GLY A 132 16.96 -16.50 -25.66
CA GLY A 132 18.11 -17.40 -25.45
C GLY A 132 18.49 -17.65 -23.99
N TRP A 133 17.52 -17.97 -23.13
CA TRP A 133 17.77 -18.37 -21.74
C TRP A 133 18.69 -19.60 -21.70
N THR A 134 19.68 -19.59 -20.81
CA THR A 134 20.54 -20.77 -20.64
C THR A 134 19.85 -21.75 -19.70
N SER A 135 19.42 -22.88 -20.23
CA SER A 135 18.77 -23.97 -19.49
C SER A 135 19.53 -24.30 -18.20
N GLY A 136 18.79 -24.45 -17.09
CA GLY A 136 19.33 -24.71 -15.76
C GLY A 136 19.99 -23.52 -15.06
N GLN A 137 20.09 -22.33 -15.66
CA GLN A 137 20.51 -21.13 -14.94
C GLN A 137 19.35 -20.50 -14.17
N THR A 138 19.65 -20.02 -12.97
CA THR A 138 18.76 -19.18 -12.16
C THR A 138 18.85 -17.72 -12.61
N TYR A 139 17.68 -17.11 -12.78
CA TYR A 139 17.49 -15.69 -13.05
C TYR A 139 16.60 -15.07 -11.98
N GLU A 140 16.92 -13.84 -11.59
CA GLU A 140 16.20 -13.06 -10.59
C GLU A 140 15.55 -11.86 -11.28
N PHE A 141 14.27 -11.66 -11.00
CA PHE A 141 13.43 -10.63 -11.61
C PHE A 141 12.81 -9.76 -10.51
N ASP A 142 13.24 -8.50 -10.39
CA ASP A 142 12.63 -7.53 -9.47
C ASP A 142 11.61 -6.68 -10.20
N PHE A 143 10.41 -6.61 -9.66
CA PHE A 143 9.31 -5.80 -10.18
C PHE A 143 9.14 -4.55 -9.35
N VAL A 144 8.93 -3.42 -10.03
CA VAL A 144 8.41 -2.18 -9.44
C VAL A 144 7.17 -1.78 -10.23
N ALA A 145 6.01 -1.94 -9.61
CA ALA A 145 4.75 -1.35 -10.09
C ALA A 145 4.74 0.17 -9.81
N ASP A 146 3.97 0.91 -10.60
CA ASP A 146 3.90 2.38 -10.57
C ASP A 146 5.27 3.08 -10.50
N ALA A 147 6.25 2.60 -11.25
CA ALA A 147 7.65 3.04 -11.13
C ALA A 147 7.91 4.53 -11.41
N GLY A 148 6.89 5.26 -11.88
CA GLY A 148 6.90 6.71 -12.08
C GLY A 148 6.11 7.53 -11.05
N ALA A 149 5.59 6.89 -9.98
CA ALA A 149 4.71 7.53 -8.98
C ALA A 149 3.53 8.30 -9.62
N ALA A 150 2.84 7.66 -10.57
CA ALA A 150 1.68 8.22 -11.27
C ALA A 150 0.38 8.05 -10.47
N ASN A 151 0.37 7.12 -9.51
CA ASN A 151 -0.70 6.89 -8.55
C ASN A 151 -0.30 7.47 -7.18
N ASN A 152 -1.30 7.81 -6.37
CA ASN A 152 -1.09 8.19 -4.96
C ASN A 152 -1.64 7.04 -4.12
N GLU A 153 -0.79 6.11 -3.74
CA GLU A 153 -1.23 4.81 -3.24
C GLU A 153 -1.40 4.78 -1.72
N SER A 154 -2.12 3.78 -1.19
CA SER A 154 -2.21 3.57 0.26
C SER A 154 -0.92 3.05 0.87
N ASN A 155 -0.01 2.45 0.07
CA ASN A 155 1.15 1.74 0.58
C ASN A 155 2.26 1.52 -0.48
N GLU A 156 2.95 2.59 -0.89
CA GLU A 156 4.08 2.55 -1.86
C GLU A 156 5.12 1.43 -1.62
N ALA A 157 5.25 0.92 -0.39
CA ALA A 157 6.17 -0.17 -0.05
C ALA A 157 5.79 -1.54 -0.66
N ASN A 158 4.52 -1.80 -0.99
CA ASN A 158 4.09 -3.07 -1.60
C ASN A 158 4.08 -3.07 -3.14
N ASN A 159 4.42 -1.95 -3.77
CA ASN A 159 4.63 -1.83 -5.21
C ASN A 159 5.88 -2.61 -5.70
N THR A 160 6.67 -3.17 -4.78
CA THR A 160 7.88 -3.96 -5.10
C THR A 160 7.71 -5.45 -4.82
N GLY A 161 8.43 -6.29 -5.57
CA GLY A 161 8.56 -7.71 -5.27
C GLY A 161 9.37 -8.48 -6.31
N SER A 162 10.01 -9.57 -5.90
CA SER A 162 10.95 -10.31 -6.77
C SER A 162 10.54 -11.78 -6.99
N HIS A 163 11.05 -12.39 -8.06
CA HIS A 163 10.95 -13.83 -8.32
C HIS A 163 12.29 -14.41 -8.77
N SER A 164 12.64 -15.58 -8.22
CA SER A 164 13.74 -16.41 -8.70
C SER A 164 13.17 -17.53 -9.55
N TRP A 165 13.64 -17.64 -10.80
CA TRP A 165 13.18 -18.61 -11.80
C TRP A 165 14.37 -19.36 -12.39
N VAL A 166 14.24 -20.68 -12.53
CA VAL A 166 15.24 -21.51 -13.23
C VAL A 166 14.75 -21.74 -14.64
N ALA A 167 15.58 -21.42 -15.63
CA ALA A 167 15.24 -21.67 -17.03
C ALA A 167 15.12 -23.19 -17.32
N PRO A 168 14.10 -23.61 -18.08
CA PRO A 168 13.84 -25.02 -18.38
C PRO A 168 14.88 -25.66 -19.32
#